data_AF-A0A2V3J4W4-F1
#
_entry.id   AF-A0A2V3J4W4-F1
#
_cell.length_a   1.000
_cell.length_b   1.000
_cell.length_c   1.000
_cell.angle_alpha   90.00
_cell.angle_beta   90.00
_cell.angle_gamma   90.00
#
_symmetry.space_group_name_H-M   'P 1'
#
loop_
_entity.id
_entity.type
_entity.pdbx_description
1 polymer ?
#
loop_
_entity_poly.entity_id
_entity_poly.type
_entity_poly.pdbx_seq_one_letter_code
_entity_poly.pdbx_strand_id
1 'polypeptide(L)'
;MNTSARTLKQTTSIWRMQRAAQCRFRAPNRESTTNTPEDSALREVLNQTRPPDIVQYLGYGGTIPFLTGALATTLTSDPTYFARATQLYGSSILSFLGAVHWGVALRFPHSSSFARNVDFVYGVTPSLLGWTASLMQPAEGLALLTASFAGAYAYDTVRFGVPGSTPPWYLRLRGPLTLAALGGCGISYLAMQRKNAKDASVVVEEVLVVSNAGSATASLAQNTVEVEEKSGAEQETMTSSDTA
;
A
#
# COMPACT_ATOMS: atom_id res chain seq x y z
N MET A 1 -54.64 13.74 -41.11
CA MET A 1 -54.15 14.20 -42.44
C MET A 1 -53.10 15.28 -42.16
N ASN A 2 -51.86 15.29 -42.61
CA ASN A 2 -51.03 14.36 -43.38
C ASN A 2 -49.56 14.80 -43.13
N THR A 3 -48.75 13.85 -42.70
CA THR A 3 -47.30 13.65 -42.91
C THR A 3 -46.51 14.59 -43.83
N SER A 4 -45.28 14.88 -43.40
CA SER A 4 -44.03 14.89 -44.19
C SER A 4 -44.05 15.46 -45.61
N ALA A 5 -43.52 16.67 -45.78
CA ALA A 5 -42.83 17.08 -47.02
C ALA A 5 -42.09 18.40 -46.80
N ARG A 6 -40.76 18.37 -46.64
CA ARG A 6 -39.79 19.40 -47.08
C ARG A 6 -38.37 19.03 -46.64
N THR A 7 -37.91 17.87 -47.10
CA THR A 7 -36.50 17.60 -47.35
C THR A 7 -36.24 17.78 -48.85
N LEU A 8 -35.00 18.16 -49.19
CA LEU A 8 -34.37 18.12 -50.53
C LEU A 8 -34.53 19.37 -51.42
N LYS A 9 -33.60 20.31 -51.25
CA LYS A 9 -32.96 21.24 -52.22
C LYS A 9 -32.17 22.20 -51.32
N GLN A 10 -30.85 22.13 -51.16
CA GLN A 10 -29.79 22.24 -52.14
C GLN A 10 -28.47 21.84 -51.47
N THR A 11 -28.02 20.62 -51.73
CA THR A 11 -26.62 20.25 -51.64
C THR A 11 -26.04 20.60 -53.01
N THR A 12 -24.96 21.40 -53.06
CA THR A 12 -24.00 21.64 -54.16
C THR A 12 -23.49 23.10 -54.16
N SER A 13 -22.70 23.47 -53.16
CA SER A 13 -21.87 24.69 -53.24
C SER A 13 -20.65 24.58 -52.33
N ILE A 14 -19.87 23.50 -52.50
CA ILE A 14 -18.69 23.21 -51.67
C ILE A 14 -17.37 23.15 -52.50
N TRP A 15 -17.34 23.44 -53.81
CA TRP A 15 -16.15 23.09 -54.62
C TRP A 15 -15.58 24.12 -55.61
N ARG A 16 -15.86 25.43 -55.53
CA ARG A 16 -15.33 26.37 -56.55
C ARG A 16 -14.67 27.68 -56.12
N MET A 17 -14.26 27.85 -54.86
CA MET A 17 -13.42 29.01 -54.51
C MET A 17 -12.24 28.64 -53.60
N GLN A 18 -11.44 27.67 -54.07
CA GLN A 18 -10.21 27.21 -53.44
C GLN A 18 -8.93 27.58 -54.22
N ARG A 19 -8.96 28.62 -55.08
CA ARG A 19 -7.78 29.09 -55.83
C ARG A 19 -7.84 30.59 -56.13
N ALA A 20 -7.56 31.47 -55.17
CA ALA A 20 -7.18 32.86 -55.45
C ALA A 20 -6.70 33.69 -54.23
N ALA A 21 -6.34 33.08 -53.09
CA ALA A 21 -5.75 33.82 -51.95
C ALA A 21 -4.40 33.23 -51.51
N GLN A 22 -3.66 32.65 -52.45
CA GLN A 22 -2.28 32.17 -52.30
C GLN A 22 -1.22 33.28 -52.42
N CYS A 23 -1.62 34.55 -52.47
CA CYS A 23 -0.67 35.66 -52.48
C CYS A 23 -0.45 36.19 -51.06
N ARG A 24 0.75 35.89 -50.54
CA ARG A 24 1.43 36.51 -49.39
C ARG A 24 1.40 35.75 -48.06
N PHE A 25 1.63 34.44 -48.12
CA PHE A 25 2.28 33.75 -47.00
C PHE A 25 3.81 33.93 -47.12
N ARG A 26 4.30 35.13 -46.80
CA ARG A 26 5.71 35.34 -46.45
C ARG A 26 5.79 35.08 -44.95
N ALA A 27 6.06 33.84 -44.56
CA ALA A 27 6.46 33.55 -43.19
C ALA A 27 7.70 34.40 -42.89
N PRO A 28 7.72 35.20 -41.81
CA PRO A 28 8.96 35.79 -41.37
C PRO A 28 9.90 34.63 -41.01
N ASN A 29 11.16 34.70 -41.48
CA ASN A 29 12.23 33.84 -41.01
C ASN A 29 12.29 34.02 -39.48
N ARG A 30 11.71 33.09 -38.73
CA ARG A 30 11.76 33.12 -37.27
C ARG A 30 13.12 32.57 -36.89
N GLU A 31 14.10 33.46 -36.82
CA GLU A 31 15.36 33.18 -36.14
C GLU A 31 15.03 32.66 -34.73
N SER A 32 15.44 31.41 -34.52
CA SER A 32 15.10 30.54 -33.40
C SER A 32 15.89 30.89 -32.13
N THR A 33 15.93 32.16 -31.72
CA THR A 33 16.67 32.57 -30.50
C THR A 33 16.08 33.75 -29.72
N THR A 34 14.90 34.27 -30.06
CA THR A 34 14.29 35.33 -29.24
C THR A 34 13.48 34.73 -28.10
N ASN A 35 13.96 34.91 -26.85
CA ASN A 35 13.16 34.69 -25.64
C ASN A 35 11.98 35.69 -25.65
N THR A 36 10.89 35.38 -26.35
CA THR A 36 9.67 36.19 -26.35
C THR A 36 9.04 36.08 -24.96
N PRO A 37 8.53 37.17 -24.35
CA PRO A 37 7.92 37.12 -23.00
C PRO A 37 6.80 36.07 -22.89
N GLU A 38 6.06 35.84 -23.97
CA GLU A 38 5.03 34.79 -24.07
C GLU A 38 5.63 33.38 -24.03
N ASP A 39 6.73 33.12 -24.74
CA ASP A 39 7.42 31.82 -24.73
C ASP A 39 8.03 31.53 -23.34
N SER A 40 8.52 32.57 -22.65
CA SER A 40 9.01 32.48 -21.27
C SER A 40 7.88 32.18 -20.28
N ALA A 41 6.72 32.84 -20.42
CA ALA A 41 5.54 32.59 -19.60
C ALA A 41 4.96 31.18 -19.84
N LEU A 42 4.90 30.75 -21.11
CA LEU A 42 4.49 29.39 -21.46
C LEU A 42 5.46 28.35 -20.92
N ARG A 43 6.78 28.59 -21.01
CA ARG A 43 7.80 27.72 -20.41
C ARG A 43 7.67 27.65 -18.89
N GLU A 44 7.44 28.77 -18.22
CA GLU A 44 7.22 28.83 -16.77
C GLU A 44 5.96 28.04 -16.37
N VAL A 45 4.84 28.24 -17.07
CA VAL A 45 3.60 27.49 -16.83
C VAL A 45 3.81 25.99 -17.09
N LEU A 46 4.46 25.62 -18.19
CA LEU A 46 4.76 24.22 -18.52
C LEU A 46 5.66 23.58 -17.46
N ASN A 47 6.69 24.29 -17.01
CA ASN A 47 7.61 23.84 -15.97
C ASN A 47 6.90 23.66 -14.62
N GLN A 48 5.88 24.48 -14.32
CA GLN A 48 5.04 24.30 -13.14
C GLN A 48 4.08 23.10 -13.23
N THR A 49 3.76 22.62 -14.43
CA THR A 49 2.83 21.48 -14.62
C THR A 49 3.51 20.10 -14.61
N ARG A 50 4.81 20.02 -14.85
CA ARG A 50 5.56 18.76 -14.88
C ARG A 50 6.49 18.64 -13.67
N PRO A 51 6.56 17.48 -13.01
CA PRO A 51 7.57 17.26 -11.99
C PRO A 51 8.96 17.23 -12.65
N PRO A 52 9.99 17.84 -12.05
CA PRO A 52 11.37 17.69 -12.53
C PRO A 52 11.75 16.20 -12.61
N ASP A 53 12.48 15.80 -13.66
CA ASP A 53 12.79 14.39 -13.92
C ASP A 53 13.49 13.69 -12.74
N ILE A 54 14.40 14.41 -12.08
CA ILE A 54 15.09 13.91 -10.88
C ILE A 54 14.12 13.52 -9.75
N VAL A 55 13.01 14.25 -9.60
CA VAL A 55 11.98 13.96 -8.57
C VAL A 55 11.24 12.68 -8.92
N GLN A 56 11.01 12.42 -10.22
CA GLN A 56 10.37 11.19 -10.66
C GLN A 56 11.29 9.98 -10.42
N TYR A 57 12.56 10.06 -10.80
CA TYR A 57 13.51 8.96 -10.58
C TYR A 57 13.70 8.65 -9.10
N LEU A 58 13.84 9.66 -8.25
CA LEU A 58 13.93 9.47 -6.80
C LEU A 58 12.64 8.91 -6.22
N GLY A 59 11.49 9.40 -6.67
CA GLY A 59 10.19 8.93 -6.20
C GLY A 59 9.94 7.47 -6.54
N TYR A 60 10.10 7.08 -7.80
CA TYR A 60 9.94 5.69 -8.23
C TYR A 60 11.05 4.78 -7.68
N GLY A 61 12.29 5.28 -7.56
CA GLY A 61 13.38 4.56 -6.90
C GLY A 61 13.05 4.23 -5.44
N GLY A 62 12.37 5.13 -4.74
CA GLY A 62 11.87 4.92 -3.38
C GLY A 62 10.83 3.79 -3.24
N THR A 63 10.25 3.28 -4.34
CA THR A 63 9.30 2.16 -4.28
C THR A 63 9.99 0.79 -4.28
N ILE A 64 11.27 0.73 -4.67
CA ILE A 64 12.02 -0.52 -4.81
C ILE A 64 12.05 -1.33 -3.51
N PRO A 65 12.31 -0.74 -2.32
CA PRO A 65 12.36 -1.52 -1.10
C PRO A 65 11.00 -2.08 -0.67
N PHE A 66 9.89 -1.40 -0.98
CA PHE A 66 8.54 -1.92 -0.72
C PHE A 66 8.21 -3.13 -1.59
N LEU A 67 8.52 -3.05 -2.88
CA LEU A 67 8.29 -4.15 -3.82
C LEU A 67 9.18 -5.36 -3.49
N THR A 68 10.46 -5.09 -3.21
CA THR A 68 11.43 -6.12 -2.82
C THR A 68 11.01 -6.77 -1.50
N GLY A 69 10.60 -5.98 -0.51
CA GLY A 69 10.12 -6.47 0.78
C GLY A 69 8.87 -7.35 0.66
N ALA A 70 7.89 -6.93 -0.13
CA ALA A 70 6.69 -7.73 -0.39
C ALA A 70 6.98 -9.05 -1.11
N LEU A 71 7.88 -9.04 -2.09
CA LEU A 71 8.28 -10.26 -2.79
C LEU A 71 9.09 -11.17 -1.87
N ALA A 72 10.04 -10.62 -1.11
CA ALA A 72 10.88 -11.40 -0.22
C ALA A 72 10.07 -12.04 0.92
N THR A 73 9.16 -11.28 1.56
CA THR A 73 8.28 -11.80 2.63
C THR A 73 7.34 -12.92 2.16
N THR A 74 6.92 -12.90 0.89
CA THR A 74 6.02 -13.92 0.33
C THR A 74 6.75 -15.18 -0.12
N LEU A 75 7.98 -15.06 -0.62
CA LEU A 75 8.72 -16.20 -1.19
C LEU A 75 9.63 -16.93 -0.19
N THR A 76 10.10 -16.25 0.86
CA THR A 76 11.01 -16.84 1.84
C THR A 76 10.31 -17.74 2.85
N SER A 77 11.04 -18.66 3.50
CA SER A 77 10.54 -19.47 4.62
C SER A 77 10.48 -18.67 5.94
N ASP A 78 11.46 -17.80 6.21
CA ASP A 78 11.44 -16.87 7.36
C ASP A 78 11.23 -15.43 6.87
N PRO A 79 10.00 -14.88 6.98
CA PRO A 79 9.67 -13.56 6.46
C PRO A 79 10.03 -12.44 7.45
N THR A 80 10.41 -12.78 8.68
CA THR A 80 10.47 -11.83 9.80
C THR A 80 11.47 -10.72 9.53
N TYR A 81 12.65 -11.07 9.02
CA TYR A 81 13.69 -10.11 8.65
C TYR A 81 13.22 -9.12 7.59
N PHE A 82 12.62 -9.61 6.50
CA PHE A 82 12.16 -8.77 5.39
C PHE A 82 10.93 -7.93 5.77
N ALA A 83 10.04 -8.48 6.59
CA ALA A 83 8.91 -7.74 7.15
C ALA A 83 9.40 -6.60 8.04
N ARG A 84 10.41 -6.86 8.89
CA ARG A 84 11.04 -5.85 9.74
C ARG A 84 11.77 -4.78 8.92
N ALA A 85 12.50 -5.17 7.89
CA ALA A 85 13.16 -4.23 6.99
C ALA A 85 12.14 -3.32 6.27
N THR A 86 11.04 -3.90 5.78
CA THR A 86 9.94 -3.17 5.13
C THR A 86 9.25 -2.21 6.10
N GLN A 87 9.04 -2.64 7.35
CA GLN A 87 8.48 -1.83 8.43
C GLN A 87 9.37 -0.61 8.74
N LEU A 88 10.68 -0.82 8.92
CA LEU A 88 11.62 0.26 9.22
C LEU A 88 11.74 1.25 8.05
N TYR A 89 11.76 0.75 6.82
CA TYR A 89 11.75 1.59 5.63
C TYR A 89 10.42 2.36 5.48
N GLY A 90 9.28 1.72 5.74
CA GLY A 90 7.98 2.39 5.74
C GLY A 90 7.91 3.52 6.75
N SER A 91 8.45 3.30 7.95
CA SER A 91 8.55 4.33 9.00
C SER A 91 9.39 5.55 8.58
N SER A 92 10.54 5.33 7.93
CA SER A 92 11.39 6.43 7.47
C SER A 92 10.73 7.24 6.35
N ILE A 93 10.07 6.57 5.39
CA ILE A 93 9.32 7.25 4.32
C ILE A 93 8.13 8.03 4.90
N LEU A 94 7.38 7.45 5.84
CA LEU A 94 6.26 8.14 6.49
C LEU A 94 6.72 9.40 7.23
N SER A 95 7.89 9.35 7.89
CA SER A 95 8.51 10.52 8.53
C SER A 95 8.90 11.60 7.51
N PHE A 96 9.46 11.21 6.36
CA PHE A 96 9.78 12.14 5.27
C PHE A 96 8.54 12.83 4.71
N LEU A 97 7.41 12.14 4.60
CA LEU A 97 6.15 12.72 4.15
C LEU A 97 5.65 13.84 5.09
N GLY A 98 5.86 13.70 6.40
CA GLY A 98 5.52 14.75 7.37
C GLY A 98 6.37 16.01 7.20
N ALA A 99 7.65 15.87 6.83
CA ALA A 99 8.54 17.01 6.58
C ALA A 99 8.07 17.89 5.40
N VAL A 100 7.31 17.33 4.45
CA VAL A 100 6.75 18.11 3.34
C VAL A 100 5.78 19.19 3.84
N HIS A 101 4.96 18.89 4.85
CA HIS A 101 4.02 19.86 5.42
C HIS A 101 4.75 21.04 6.09
N TRP A 102 5.89 20.78 6.73
CA TRP A 102 6.75 21.84 7.24
C TRP A 102 7.33 22.70 6.11
N GLY A 103 7.82 22.07 5.04
CA GLY A 103 8.33 22.77 3.87
C GLY A 103 7.30 23.69 3.21
N VAL A 104 6.05 23.23 3.07
CA VAL A 104 4.94 24.03 2.55
C VAL A 104 4.60 25.17 3.51
N ALA A 105 4.47 24.89 4.81
CA ALA A 105 4.17 25.90 5.83
C ALA A 105 5.22 27.04 5.87
N LEU A 106 6.50 26.70 5.68
CA LEU A 106 7.59 27.67 5.61
C LEU A 106 7.60 28.47 4.31
N ARG A 107 7.21 27.87 3.18
CA ARG A 107 7.24 28.52 1.87
C ARG A 107 6.05 29.45 1.61
N PHE A 108 4.91 29.24 2.26
CA PHE A 108 3.72 30.06 2.09
C PHE A 108 3.32 30.78 3.40
N PRO A 109 4.11 31.77 3.85
CA PRO A 109 3.91 32.42 5.15
C PRO A 109 2.64 33.27 5.23
N HIS A 110 2.06 33.65 4.08
CA HIS A 110 0.83 34.46 3.96
C HIS A 110 -0.46 33.64 4.09
N SER A 111 -0.39 32.33 4.32
CA SER A 111 -1.57 31.54 4.70
C SER A 111 -2.11 31.97 6.07
N SER A 112 -3.38 31.69 6.35
CA SER A 112 -3.95 31.99 7.66
C SER A 112 -3.12 31.33 8.78
N SER A 113 -2.90 32.05 9.89
CA SER A 113 -2.06 31.56 11.00
C SER A 113 -2.52 30.20 11.51
N PHE A 114 -3.83 29.92 11.45
CA PHE A 114 -4.41 28.62 11.83
C PHE A 114 -4.00 27.49 10.88
N ALA A 115 -4.18 27.65 9.55
CA ALA A 115 -3.85 26.61 8.58
C ALA A 115 -2.35 26.25 8.62
N ARG A 116 -1.50 27.25 8.81
CA ARG A 116 -0.06 27.06 8.96
C ARG A 116 0.31 26.28 10.22
N ASN A 117 -0.33 26.58 11.35
CA ASN A 117 -0.12 25.83 12.60
C ASN A 117 -0.56 24.37 12.47
N VAL A 118 -1.67 24.13 11.76
CA VAL A 118 -2.13 22.76 11.46
C VAL A 118 -1.09 22.00 10.65
N ASP A 119 -0.46 22.61 9.64
CA ASP A 119 0.60 21.95 8.85
C ASP A 119 1.83 21.59 9.70
N PHE A 120 2.21 22.45 10.66
CA PHE A 120 3.31 22.15 11.59
C PHE A 120 3.00 20.98 12.51
N VAL A 121 1.81 20.99 13.14
CA VAL A 121 1.36 19.88 14.00
C VAL A 121 1.26 18.60 13.18
N TYR A 122 0.63 18.68 12.01
CA TYR A 122 0.44 17.54 11.14
C TYR A 122 1.77 16.97 10.67
N GLY A 123 2.77 17.79 10.34
CA GLY A 123 4.06 17.25 9.89
C GLY A 123 4.80 16.40 10.93
N VAL A 124 4.49 16.57 12.22
CA VAL A 124 5.02 15.71 13.29
C VAL A 124 4.25 14.39 13.38
N THR A 125 2.94 14.38 13.12
CA THR A 125 2.06 13.21 13.26
C THR A 125 2.55 11.97 12.49
N PRO A 126 2.89 12.02 11.18
CA PRO A 126 3.45 10.88 10.46
C PRO A 126 4.74 10.33 11.07
N SER A 127 5.61 11.19 11.61
CA SER A 127 6.87 10.75 12.22
C SER A 127 6.63 9.97 13.51
N LEU A 128 5.66 10.41 14.33
CA LEU A 128 5.25 9.69 15.53
C LEU A 128 4.59 8.36 15.18
N LEU A 129 3.74 8.31 14.15
CA LEU A 129 3.12 7.07 13.67
C LEU A 129 4.15 6.08 13.11
N GLY A 130 5.17 6.56 12.38
CA GLY A 130 6.26 5.72 11.91
C GLY A 130 7.09 5.15 13.06
N TRP A 131 7.41 6.00 14.03
CA TRP A 131 8.14 5.59 15.23
C TRP A 131 7.37 4.57 16.05
N THR A 132 6.08 4.81 16.35
CA THR A 132 5.24 3.84 17.07
C THR A 132 5.13 2.54 16.29
N ALA A 133 4.91 2.60 14.98
CA ALA A 133 4.89 1.41 14.14
C ALA A 133 6.20 0.63 14.25
N SER A 134 7.35 1.29 14.36
CA SER A 134 8.66 0.64 14.49
C SER A 134 8.87 -0.08 15.83
N LEU A 135 8.18 0.34 16.89
CA LEU A 135 8.25 -0.31 18.20
C LEU A 135 7.41 -1.60 18.26
N MET A 136 6.43 -1.73 17.38
CA MET A 136 5.53 -2.90 17.32
C MET A 136 6.19 -4.10 16.64
N GLN A 137 5.59 -5.27 16.85
CA GLN A 137 5.94 -6.47 16.09
C GLN A 137 5.72 -6.25 14.58
N PRO A 138 6.45 -6.94 13.69
CA PRO A 138 6.42 -6.67 12.26
C PRO A 138 5.01 -6.67 11.64
N ALA A 139 4.15 -7.62 12.00
CA ALA A 139 2.80 -7.69 11.46
C ALA A 139 1.96 -6.47 11.86
N GLU A 140 1.92 -6.13 13.15
CA GLU A 140 1.15 -4.99 13.66
C GLU A 140 1.68 -3.65 13.15
N GLY A 141 3.01 -3.49 13.12
CA GLY A 141 3.65 -2.30 12.59
C GLY A 141 3.35 -2.09 11.10
N LEU A 142 3.36 -3.16 10.29
CA LEU A 142 2.99 -3.09 8.87
C LEU A 142 1.51 -2.73 8.68
N ALA A 143 0.62 -3.23 9.54
CA ALA A 143 -0.80 -2.85 9.51
C ALA A 143 -0.98 -1.36 9.85
N LEU A 144 -0.31 -0.87 10.90
CA LEU A 144 -0.33 0.54 11.28
C LEU A 144 0.25 1.43 10.18
N LEU A 145 1.36 1.04 9.56
CA LEU A 145 1.95 1.77 8.43
C LEU A 145 1.00 1.82 7.23
N THR A 146 0.33 0.72 6.91
CA THR A 146 -0.65 0.67 5.81
C THR A 146 -1.79 1.66 6.07
N ALA A 147 -2.37 1.64 7.27
CA ALA A 147 -3.40 2.60 7.66
C ALA A 147 -2.88 4.05 7.64
N SER A 148 -1.65 4.27 8.12
CA SER A 148 -1.03 5.60 8.19
C SER A 148 -0.73 6.17 6.81
N PHE A 149 -0.26 5.38 5.85
CA PHE A 149 -0.05 5.83 4.47
C PHE A 149 -1.37 6.18 3.78
N ALA A 150 -2.42 5.39 3.99
CA ALA A 150 -3.75 5.69 3.45
C ALA A 150 -4.31 6.98 4.05
N GLY A 151 -4.22 7.14 5.37
CA GLY A 151 -4.65 8.34 6.09
C GLY A 151 -3.83 9.57 5.70
N ALA A 152 -2.52 9.43 5.52
CA ALA A 152 -1.65 10.50 5.05
C ALA A 152 -2.09 10.96 3.66
N TYR A 153 -2.22 10.05 2.71
CA TYR A 153 -2.65 10.39 1.36
C TYR A 153 -4.05 11.03 1.31
N ALA A 154 -5.00 10.53 2.10
CA ALA A 154 -6.32 11.14 2.22
C ALA A 154 -6.25 12.57 2.77
N TYR A 155 -5.40 12.82 3.76
CA TYR A 155 -5.17 14.17 4.27
C TYR A 155 -4.54 15.07 3.20
N ASP A 156 -3.58 14.57 2.42
CA ASP A 156 -2.93 15.34 1.37
C ASP A 156 -3.88 15.72 0.23
N THR A 157 -4.78 14.83 -0.17
CA THR A 157 -5.76 15.17 -1.22
C THR A 157 -6.70 16.29 -0.77
N VAL A 158 -7.07 16.33 0.51
CA VAL A 158 -7.87 17.42 1.09
C VAL A 158 -7.04 18.70 1.21
N ARG A 159 -5.82 18.60 1.75
CA ARG A 159 -4.97 19.76 2.05
C ARG A 159 -4.39 20.43 0.79
N PHE A 160 -3.92 19.61 -0.15
CA PHE A 160 -3.24 20.03 -1.38
C PHE A 160 -4.12 20.00 -2.62
N GLY A 161 -5.37 19.51 -2.51
CA GLY A 161 -6.36 19.59 -3.58
C GLY A 161 -6.92 21.00 -3.78
N VAL A 162 -6.66 21.93 -2.86
CA VAL A 162 -7.10 23.32 -2.96
C VAL A 162 -6.25 24.09 -3.99
N PRO A 163 -6.85 24.82 -4.94
CA PRO A 163 -6.11 25.62 -5.93
C PRO A 163 -5.10 26.56 -5.27
N GLY A 164 -3.86 26.57 -5.79
CA GLY A 164 -2.79 27.46 -5.32
C GLY A 164 -2.02 26.98 -4.08
N SER A 165 -2.34 25.81 -3.51
CA SER A 165 -1.63 25.25 -2.35
C SER A 165 -0.30 24.56 -2.72
N THR A 166 -0.29 23.74 -3.76
CA THR A 166 0.90 23.06 -4.28
C THR A 166 0.80 22.87 -5.80
N PRO A 167 1.93 22.63 -6.50
CA PRO A 167 1.90 22.31 -7.91
C PRO A 167 1.06 21.04 -8.20
N PRO A 168 0.21 21.03 -9.25
CA PRO A 168 -0.71 19.91 -9.52
C PRO A 168 -0.03 18.55 -9.75
N TRP A 169 1.25 18.54 -10.13
CA TRP A 169 2.01 17.30 -10.33
C TRP A 169 2.31 16.57 -9.02
N TYR A 170 2.30 17.26 -7.87
CA TYR A 170 2.70 16.67 -6.59
C TYR A 170 1.77 15.52 -6.19
N LEU A 171 0.45 15.75 -6.17
CA LEU A 171 -0.53 14.71 -5.85
C LEU A 171 -0.59 13.59 -6.89
N ARG A 172 -0.37 13.92 -8.17
CA ARG A 172 -0.31 12.93 -9.26
C ARG A 172 0.89 11.99 -9.12
N LEU A 173 2.02 12.51 -8.66
CA LEU A 173 3.19 11.68 -8.34
C LEU A 173 2.95 10.88 -7.06
N ARG A 174 2.41 11.51 -6.01
CA ARG A 174 2.21 10.87 -4.71
C ARG A 174 1.28 9.67 -4.76
N GLY A 175 0.23 9.69 -5.59
CA GLY A 175 -0.73 8.59 -5.71
C GLY A 175 -0.09 7.23 -6.00
N PRO A 176 0.64 7.06 -7.13
CA PRO A 176 1.36 5.82 -7.44
C PRO A 176 2.37 5.40 -6.36
N LEU A 177 3.09 6.34 -5.74
CA LEU A 177 4.03 6.02 -4.65
C LEU A 177 3.32 5.47 -3.42
N THR A 178 2.22 6.11 -3.00
CA THR A 178 1.39 5.63 -1.88
C THR A 178 0.82 4.25 -2.21
N LEU A 179 0.35 4.03 -3.44
CA LEU A 179 -0.17 2.72 -3.84
C LEU A 179 0.90 1.63 -3.74
N ALA A 180 2.13 1.92 -4.16
CA ALA A 180 3.26 1.00 -4.00
C ALA A 180 3.59 0.73 -2.52
N ALA A 181 3.55 1.76 -1.66
CA ALA A 181 3.76 1.60 -0.23
C ALA A 181 2.64 0.79 0.44
N LEU A 182 1.37 1.07 0.12
CA LEU A 182 0.21 0.33 0.61
C LEU A 182 0.25 -1.14 0.15
N GLY A 183 0.54 -1.38 -1.13
CA GLY A 183 0.71 -2.71 -1.67
C GLY A 183 1.86 -3.45 -0.99
N GLY A 184 3.02 -2.80 -0.86
CA GLY A 184 4.20 -3.39 -0.25
C GLY A 184 3.99 -3.78 1.22
N CYS A 185 3.50 -2.84 2.03
CA CYS A 185 3.19 -3.07 3.44
C CYS A 185 2.04 -4.06 3.63
N GLY A 186 0.96 -3.91 2.85
CA GLY A 186 -0.22 -4.77 2.93
C GLY A 186 0.06 -6.22 2.53
N ILE A 187 0.80 -6.45 1.45
CA ILE A 187 1.21 -7.80 1.04
C ILE A 187 2.10 -8.44 2.10
N SER A 188 3.07 -7.68 2.63
CA SER A 188 3.96 -8.16 3.70
C SER A 188 3.18 -8.52 4.97
N TYR A 189 2.19 -7.69 5.35
CA TYR A 189 1.29 -7.97 6.46
C TYR A 189 0.46 -9.25 6.24
N LEU A 190 -0.15 -9.41 5.07
CA LEU A 190 -0.93 -10.60 4.74
C LEU A 190 -0.07 -11.87 4.70
N ALA A 191 1.17 -11.77 4.22
CA ALA A 191 2.12 -12.87 4.23
C ALA A 191 2.45 -13.31 5.67
N MET A 192 2.68 -12.35 6.58
CA MET A 192 2.90 -12.60 8.00
C MET A 192 1.67 -13.27 8.65
N GLN A 193 0.46 -12.76 8.40
CA GLN A 193 -0.77 -13.33 8.99
C GLN A 193 -1.02 -14.77 8.55
N ARG A 194 -0.73 -15.09 7.28
CA ARG A 194 -0.85 -16.47 6.76
C ARG A 194 0.11 -17.44 7.44
N LYS A 195 1.32 -17.00 7.79
CA LYS A 195 2.30 -17.86 8.49
C LYS A 195 1.92 -18.06 9.94
N ASN A 196 1.57 -16.98 10.65
CA ASN A 196 1.10 -17.07 12.04
C ASN A 196 -0.09 -18.04 12.17
N ALA A 197 -1.02 -18.04 11.22
CA ALA A 197 -2.15 -18.98 11.22
C ALA A 197 -1.72 -20.45 10.97
N LYS A 198 -0.73 -20.68 10.10
CA LYS A 198 -0.19 -22.02 9.85
C LYS A 198 0.57 -22.55 11.06
N ASP A 199 1.42 -21.72 11.64
CA ASP A 199 2.21 -22.09 12.82
C ASP A 199 1.27 -22.42 13.99
N ALA A 200 0.18 -21.66 14.16
CA ALA A 200 -0.85 -21.98 15.14
C ALA A 200 -1.54 -23.33 14.87
N SER A 201 -1.87 -23.66 13.62
CA SER A 201 -2.48 -24.95 13.29
C SER A 201 -1.54 -26.14 13.51
N VAL A 202 -0.24 -25.99 13.20
CA VAL A 202 0.77 -27.04 13.41
C VAL A 202 0.96 -27.31 14.90
N VAL A 203 1.06 -26.26 15.72
CA VAL A 203 1.17 -26.41 17.17
C VAL A 203 -0.08 -27.06 17.76
N VAL A 204 -1.27 -26.69 17.29
CA VAL A 204 -2.52 -27.34 17.74
C VAL A 204 -2.53 -28.82 17.35
N GLU A 205 -2.12 -29.16 16.13
CA GLU A 205 -2.02 -30.55 15.68
C GLU A 205 -1.00 -31.34 16.49
N GLU A 206 0.18 -30.78 16.77
CA GLU A 206 1.20 -31.39 17.63
C GLU A 206 0.68 -31.63 19.06
N VAL A 207 0.01 -30.64 19.65
CA VAL A 207 -0.61 -30.75 20.98
C VAL A 207 -1.72 -31.82 20.99
N LEU A 208 -2.55 -31.89 19.94
CA LEU A 208 -3.58 -32.91 19.81
C LEU A 208 -2.99 -34.31 19.66
N VAL A 209 -1.90 -34.46 18.89
CA VAL A 209 -1.18 -35.73 18.75
C VAL A 209 -0.59 -36.18 20.08
N VAL A 210 0.06 -35.27 20.82
CA VAL A 210 0.62 -35.57 22.14
C VAL A 210 -0.48 -35.94 23.15
N SER A 211 -1.59 -35.21 23.15
CA SER A 211 -2.74 -35.50 24.01
C SER A 211 -3.37 -36.87 23.71
N ASN A 212 -3.56 -37.19 22.43
CA ASN A 212 -4.13 -38.46 22.00
C ASN A 212 -3.19 -39.66 22.22
N ALA A 213 -1.87 -39.45 22.15
CA ALA A 213 -0.90 -40.46 22.54
C ALA A 213 -0.99 -40.76 24.05
N GLY A 214 -1.14 -39.72 24.88
CA GLY A 214 -1.34 -39.86 26.32
C GLY A 214 -2.58 -40.68 26.68
N SER A 215 -3.73 -40.40 26.05
CA SER A 215 -4.98 -41.15 26.30
C SER A 215 -4.89 -42.61 25.86
N ALA A 216 -4.20 -42.91 24.75
CA ALA A 216 -3.99 -44.29 24.30
C ALA A 216 -3.13 -45.11 25.28
N THR A 217 -2.06 -44.51 25.82
CA THR A 217 -1.23 -45.16 26.85
C THR A 217 -2.00 -45.41 28.15
N ALA A 218 -2.86 -44.46 28.56
CA ALA A 218 -3.70 -44.61 29.74
C ALA A 218 -4.74 -45.73 29.57
N SER A 219 -5.38 -45.83 28.41
CA SER A 219 -6.33 -46.90 28.10
C SER A 219 -5.65 -48.28 28.05
N LEU A 220 -4.44 -48.37 27.49
CA LEU A 220 -3.68 -49.61 27.45
C LEU A 220 -3.32 -50.09 28.87
N ALA A 221 -2.90 -49.17 29.74
CA ALA A 221 -2.60 -49.47 31.14
C ALA A 221 -3.83 -49.97 31.91
N GLN A 222 -5.00 -49.35 31.70
CA GLN A 222 -6.26 -49.79 32.32
C GLN A 222 -6.67 -51.20 31.88
N ASN A 223 -6.60 -51.49 30.58
CA ASN A 223 -6.92 -52.83 30.07
C ASN A 223 -5.95 -53.90 30.58
N THR A 224 -4.65 -53.59 30.72
CA THR A 224 -3.69 -54.56 31.29
C THR A 224 -3.97 -54.87 32.75
N VAL A 225 -4.37 -53.87 33.55
CA VAL A 225 -4.73 -54.08 34.97
C VAL A 225 -6.00 -54.93 35.09
N GLU A 226 -7.01 -54.67 34.26
CA GLU A 226 -8.27 -55.43 34.27
C GLU A 226 -8.06 -56.90 33.85
N VAL A 227 -7.13 -57.16 32.92
CA VAL A 227 -6.76 -58.52 32.51
C VAL A 227 -6.02 -59.28 33.63
N GLU A 228 -5.11 -58.62 34.37
CA GLU A 228 -4.44 -59.26 35.52
C GLU A 228 -5.42 -59.58 36.65
N GLU A 229 -6.36 -58.68 36.96
CA GLU A 229 -7.37 -58.91 38.02
C GLU A 229 -8.27 -60.09 37.69
N LYS A 230 -8.71 -60.21 36.43
CA LYS A 230 -9.59 -61.30 35.98
C LYS A 230 -8.86 -62.65 35.95
N SER A 231 -7.59 -62.66 35.55
CA SER A 231 -6.75 -63.87 35.58
C SER A 231 -6.48 -64.37 37.01
N GLY A 232 -6.34 -63.48 37.98
CA GLY A 232 -6.17 -63.85 39.39
C GLY A 232 -7.43 -64.49 39.98
N ALA A 233 -8.60 -63.92 39.66
CA ALA A 233 -9.88 -64.42 40.16
C ALA A 233 -10.24 -65.83 39.65
N GLU A 234 -9.89 -66.16 38.39
CA GLU A 234 -10.15 -67.48 37.80
C GLU A 234 -9.26 -68.59 38.41
N GLN A 235 -8.05 -68.26 38.88
CA GLN A 235 -7.17 -69.21 39.55
C GLN A 235 -7.66 -69.56 40.97
N GLU A 236 -8.20 -68.59 41.71
CA GLU A 236 -8.76 -68.87 43.04
C GLU A 236 -10.03 -69.75 42.96
N THR A 237 -10.86 -69.60 41.92
CA THR A 237 -12.08 -70.42 41.78
C THR A 237 -11.78 -71.89 41.44
N MET A 238 -10.70 -72.16 40.71
CA MET A 238 -10.31 -73.53 40.35
C MET A 238 -9.71 -74.30 41.53
N THR A 239 -9.03 -73.61 42.45
CA THR A 239 -8.47 -74.24 43.67
C THR A 239 -9.51 -74.63 44.73
N SER A 240 -10.68 -73.99 44.73
CA SER A 240 -11.75 -74.28 45.71
C SER A 240 -12.57 -75.53 45.37
N SER A 241 -12.58 -75.95 44.11
CA SER A 241 -13.39 -77.08 43.61
C SER A 241 -12.79 -78.47 43.90
N ASP A 242 -11.52 -78.55 44.33
CA ASP A 242 -10.84 -79.81 44.67
C ASP A 242 -10.92 -80.17 46.17
N THR A 243 -11.69 -79.42 46.97
CA THR A 243 -11.79 -79.59 48.44
C THR A 243 -13.15 -80.06 48.97
N ALA A 244 -14.01 -80.62 48.12
CA ALA A 244 -15.30 -81.19 48.53
C ALA A 244 -15.36 -82.72 48.31
#